data_AF-A0A924LS98-F1
#
_entry.id   AF-A0A924LS98-F1
#
_cell.length_a   1.000
_cell.length_b   1.000
_cell.length_c   1.000
_cell.angle_alpha   90.00
_cell.angle_beta   90.00
_cell.angle_gamma   90.00
#
_symmetry.space_group_name_H-M   'P 1'
#
loop_
_entity.id
_entity.type
_entity.pdbx_description
1 polymer ?
#
loop_
_entity_poly.entity_id
_entity_poly.type
_entity_poly.pdbx_seq_one_letter_code
_entity_poly.pdbx_strand_id
1 'polypeptide(L)'
;MIQSIFIIHKGKKINYSFDKSNSFKIVMDCLELIDNKFDSFDLEITFTSKIQHFRNHDYTWVDISQERIANQYCPKVLKLENNSFVQANINNGFWEVNPSRNNVLLWRFNPDNACSFTKYSGKKSIKTIQKANFEHDFPAIPTLLLVNKPIEFGRSKIDFSAIVCFTDHCDFDTPENLLIQLGLFNDLKIKVTKGFFMNHFSKRADNASYENQKLILDKWHQSGHELCYHSLSQSIKPLSESIVNFENFEPPFLDISVWIDHGFQPYNFSFYRKSKISDASFETTLSDKCINILWNYIDSGTATLGVINQLNTSQFTLNSFASGIKIFSLKTRLIMVFKNIIFHHDNNETRIRNYIDGLTAIKKIISKGNFLAIIDLFKNINPVILLYFRSILSWNYIKNQPYRLSKYQPILFKHTIAEKTFNIFQTLEMIDFRTSLDKKNINLLIKESGIFIAHTYFSANAKHYSGKLFVQENILDPEVVCNLEYLSDKIHENKIWNPTLSELVNYWSNFEKTIIDVDSNGEIVLVNKSNLICRIIN
;
A
#
# COMPACT_ATOMS: atom_id res chain seq x y z
N MET A 1 6.15 33.85 13.30
CA MET A 1 6.14 32.39 13.47
C MET A 1 6.82 31.68 12.31
N ILE A 2 6.56 32.04 11.04
CA ILE A 2 7.32 31.54 9.89
C ILE A 2 8.47 32.51 9.56
N GLN A 3 9.68 31.96 9.40
CA GLN A 3 10.89 32.67 9.00
C GLN A 3 10.98 32.77 7.48
N SER A 4 10.74 31.66 6.77
CA SER A 4 10.82 31.60 5.30
C SER A 4 10.04 30.42 4.76
N ILE A 5 9.62 30.53 3.50
CA ILE A 5 9.01 29.45 2.71
C ILE A 5 9.77 29.38 1.39
N PHE A 6 10.12 28.16 0.97
CA PHE A 6 10.74 27.93 -0.32
C PHE A 6 10.01 26.83 -1.07
N ILE A 7 9.89 27.00 -2.39
CA ILE A 7 9.49 25.93 -3.28
C ILE A 7 10.76 25.22 -3.76
N ILE A 8 10.77 23.89 -3.67
CA ILE A 8 11.86 23.04 -4.18
C ILE A 8 11.33 22.18 -5.31
N HIS A 9 11.91 22.33 -6.50
CA HIS A 9 11.60 21.50 -7.67
C HIS A 9 12.87 21.22 -8.47
N LYS A 10 13.14 19.94 -8.78
CA LYS A 10 14.33 19.49 -9.53
C LYS A 10 15.65 20.09 -9.00
N GLY A 11 15.78 20.17 -7.68
CA GLY A 11 16.94 20.72 -6.99
C GLY A 11 17.06 22.25 -7.01
N LYS A 12 16.16 22.97 -7.69
CA LYS A 12 16.08 24.43 -7.62
C LYS A 12 15.24 24.84 -6.41
N LYS A 13 15.71 25.85 -5.68
CA LYS A 13 15.06 26.42 -4.50
C LYS A 13 14.64 27.85 -4.79
N ILE A 14 13.34 28.13 -4.77
CA ILE A 14 12.75 29.42 -5.10
C ILE A 14 12.17 30.01 -3.82
N ASN A 15 12.56 31.23 -3.47
CA ASN A 15 12.03 31.91 -2.28
C ASN A 15 10.58 32.33 -2.54
N TYR A 16 9.71 32.09 -1.57
CA TYR A 16 8.29 32.36 -1.69
C TYR A 16 7.86 33.45 -0.70
N SER A 17 7.32 34.55 -1.20
CA SER A 17 6.70 35.58 -0.37
C SER A 17 5.33 35.10 0.10
N PHE A 18 5.09 35.13 1.41
CA PHE A 18 3.80 34.77 1.99
C PHE A 18 3.19 35.97 2.70
N ASP A 19 1.87 36.06 2.63
CA ASP A 19 1.12 37.11 3.29
C ASP A 19 1.16 36.93 4.82
N LYS A 20 1.33 38.04 5.54
CA LYS A 20 1.34 38.12 7.00
C LYS A 20 0.12 38.88 7.55
N SER A 21 -0.83 39.25 6.68
CA SER A 21 -2.02 40.04 7.04
C SER A 21 -2.93 39.30 8.03
N ASN A 22 -3.05 37.97 7.90
CA ASN A 22 -3.81 37.13 8.82
C ASN A 22 -2.86 36.43 9.81
N SER A 23 -3.01 36.73 11.10
CA SER A 23 -2.19 36.15 12.17
C SER A 23 -2.37 34.65 12.37
N PHE A 24 -3.47 34.08 11.87
CA PHE A 24 -3.84 32.68 12.06
C PHE A 24 -3.73 31.82 10.79
N LYS A 25 -3.42 32.44 9.64
CA LYS A 25 -3.46 31.77 8.34
C LYS A 25 -2.30 32.18 7.46
N ILE A 26 -1.60 31.20 6.91
CA ILE A 26 -0.47 31.44 5.99
C ILE A 26 -0.72 30.66 4.71
N VAL A 27 -1.19 31.39 3.70
CA VAL A 27 -1.53 30.85 2.38
C VAL A 27 -0.27 30.73 1.53
N MET A 28 -0.07 29.56 0.92
CA MET A 28 1.05 29.29 0.02
C MET A 28 0.48 29.14 -1.39
N ASP A 29 0.38 30.26 -2.11
CA ASP A 29 -0.10 30.23 -3.49
C ASP A 29 0.88 29.44 -4.39
N CYS A 30 0.42 28.26 -4.78
CA CYS A 30 1.17 27.31 -5.60
C CYS A 30 0.58 27.25 -7.02
N LEU A 31 -0.26 28.22 -7.42
CA LEU A 31 -0.98 28.17 -8.70
C LEU A 31 -0.03 28.05 -9.88
N GLU A 32 1.07 28.82 -9.91
CA GLU A 32 2.06 28.69 -10.97
C GLU A 32 2.68 27.27 -11.05
N LEU A 33 2.84 26.57 -9.92
CA LEU A 33 3.36 25.19 -9.91
C LEU A 33 2.32 24.18 -10.41
N ILE A 34 1.06 24.42 -10.07
CA ILE A 34 -0.10 23.61 -10.47
C ILE A 34 -0.33 23.79 -11.98
N ASP A 35 -0.33 25.03 -12.47
CA ASP A 35 -0.50 25.38 -13.88
C ASP A 35 0.62 24.81 -14.76
N ASN A 36 1.85 24.77 -14.24
CA ASN A 36 3.00 24.14 -14.91
C ASN A 36 3.01 22.60 -14.83
N LYS A 37 1.98 21.99 -14.23
CA LYS A 37 1.78 20.53 -14.13
C LYS A 37 3.00 19.79 -13.62
N PHE A 38 3.61 20.29 -12.55
CA PHE A 38 4.74 19.59 -11.94
C PHE A 38 4.30 18.24 -11.36
N ASP A 39 5.04 17.20 -11.70
CA ASP A 39 4.82 15.82 -11.22
C ASP A 39 5.30 15.63 -9.77
N SER A 40 6.08 16.57 -9.25
CA SER A 40 6.62 16.62 -7.91
C SER A 40 7.09 18.01 -7.52
N PHE A 41 6.89 18.40 -6.27
CA PHE A 41 7.58 19.55 -5.67
C PHE A 41 7.49 19.47 -4.14
N ASP A 42 8.33 20.23 -3.44
CA ASP A 42 8.26 20.37 -1.99
C ASP A 42 8.09 21.85 -1.60
N LEU A 43 7.32 22.10 -0.54
CA LEU A 43 7.33 23.36 0.19
C LEU A 43 8.20 23.19 1.44
N GLU A 44 9.32 23.88 1.48
CA GLU A 44 10.20 23.93 2.66
C GLU A 44 9.84 25.15 3.51
N ILE A 45 9.29 24.88 4.69
CA ILE A 45 8.77 25.90 5.60
C ILE A 45 9.66 25.94 6.82
N THR A 46 10.31 27.08 7.06
CA THR A 46 11.18 27.29 8.23
C THR A 46 10.45 28.11 9.27
N PHE A 47 10.32 27.58 10.48
CA PHE A 47 9.74 28.27 11.62
C PHE A 47 10.80 29.04 12.42
N THR A 48 10.37 30.11 13.07
CA THR A 48 11.20 30.86 14.02
C THR A 48 11.43 30.11 15.33
N SER A 49 10.55 29.16 15.65
CA SER A 49 10.62 28.30 16.84
C SER A 49 10.81 26.85 16.41
N LYS A 50 11.44 26.03 17.26
CA LYS A 50 11.60 24.60 16.98
C LYS A 50 10.24 23.89 17.02
N ILE A 51 10.11 22.89 16.17
CA ILE A 51 9.05 21.89 16.21
C ILE A 51 9.39 20.96 17.39
N GLN A 52 8.54 20.96 18.41
CA GLN A 52 8.76 20.18 19.62
C GLN A 52 8.05 18.83 19.53
N HIS A 53 6.81 18.81 19.03
CA HIS A 53 6.02 17.59 18.88
C HIS A 53 5.37 17.49 17.51
N PHE A 54 5.20 16.24 17.07
CA PHE A 54 4.53 15.84 15.86
C PHE A 54 3.33 14.96 16.21
N ARG A 55 2.17 15.20 15.58
CA ARG A 55 1.00 14.32 15.75
C ARG A 55 1.18 13.08 14.88
N ASN A 56 1.47 11.95 15.49
CA ASN A 56 1.87 10.73 14.80
C ASN A 56 0.68 9.97 14.18
N HIS A 57 0.99 8.97 13.35
CA HIS A 57 -0.01 8.14 12.66
C HIS A 57 -1.00 7.43 13.62
N ASP A 58 -0.55 7.10 14.83
CA ASP A 58 -1.32 6.46 15.90
C ASP A 58 -2.13 7.45 16.75
N TYR A 59 -2.25 8.70 16.30
CA TYR A 59 -2.95 9.77 17.03
C TYR A 59 -2.35 10.01 18.42
N THR A 60 -1.03 9.94 18.55
CA THR A 60 -0.30 10.36 19.75
C THR A 60 0.66 11.50 19.44
N TRP A 61 1.01 12.29 20.46
CA TRP A 61 2.08 13.27 20.36
C TRP A 61 3.42 12.59 20.57
N VAL A 62 4.35 12.79 19.63
CA VAL A 62 5.71 12.28 19.71
C VAL A 62 6.73 13.40 19.52
N ASP A 63 7.91 13.23 20.12
CA ASP A 63 9.03 14.17 19.92
C ASP A 63 9.64 14.07 18.51
N ILE A 64 10.58 14.98 18.20
CA ILE A 64 11.37 14.95 16.96
C ILE A 64 12.75 14.33 17.22
N SER A 65 12.82 13.20 17.93
CA SER A 65 14.06 12.44 18.12
C SER A 65 14.50 11.65 16.87
N GLN A 66 13.57 11.42 15.95
CA GLN A 66 13.78 10.72 14.68
C GLN A 66 12.96 11.39 13.57
N GLU A 67 13.20 10.98 12.32
CA GLU A 67 12.41 11.45 11.17
C GLU A 67 10.92 11.16 11.40
N ARG A 68 10.07 12.16 11.18
CA ARG A 68 8.62 12.06 11.30
C ARG A 68 7.98 12.30 9.95
N ILE A 69 7.06 11.41 9.56
CA ILE A 69 6.35 11.47 8.28
C ILE A 69 4.85 11.29 8.53
N ALA A 70 4.03 12.13 7.92
CA ALA A 70 2.58 11.95 7.82
C ALA A 70 2.14 11.95 6.36
N ASN A 71 1.56 10.85 5.90
CA ASN A 71 0.88 10.78 4.61
C ASN A 71 -0.49 11.48 4.66
N GLN A 72 -1.29 11.33 3.59
CA GLN A 72 -2.62 11.96 3.48
C GLN A 72 -3.69 11.44 4.44
N TYR A 73 -3.45 10.31 5.10
CA TYR A 73 -4.37 9.68 6.05
C TYR A 73 -3.91 9.84 7.51
N CYS A 74 -2.80 10.53 7.72
CA CYS A 74 -2.22 10.83 9.03
C CYS A 74 -2.48 12.29 9.41
N PRO A 75 -2.62 12.61 10.71
CA PRO A 75 -2.74 13.99 11.16
C PRO A 75 -1.55 14.85 10.69
N LYS A 76 -1.86 15.99 10.07
CA LYS A 76 -0.88 17.01 9.72
C LYS A 76 -0.93 18.13 10.75
N VAL A 77 -0.44 17.83 11.95
CA VAL A 77 -0.43 18.76 13.08
C VAL A 77 0.92 18.74 13.79
N LEU A 78 1.48 19.92 14.06
CA LEU A 78 2.69 20.14 14.83
C LEU A 78 2.40 20.97 16.08
N LYS A 79 3.23 20.78 17.12
CA LYS A 79 3.34 21.70 18.25
C LYS A 79 4.74 22.30 18.29
N LEU A 80 4.82 23.62 18.25
CA LEU A 80 6.08 24.36 18.36
C LEU A 80 6.46 24.58 19.83
N GLU A 81 7.74 24.87 20.07
CA GLU A 81 8.30 25.13 21.41
C GLU A 81 7.64 26.31 22.14
N ASN A 82 7.11 27.28 21.40
CA ASN A 82 6.33 28.39 21.94
C ASN A 82 4.86 28.02 22.25
N ASN A 83 4.53 26.72 22.29
CA ASN A 83 3.20 26.14 22.47
C ASN A 83 2.17 26.41 21.37
N SER A 84 2.55 27.03 20.25
CA SER A 84 1.64 27.21 19.11
C SER A 84 1.41 25.90 18.37
N PHE A 85 0.17 25.64 17.93
CA PHE A 85 -0.13 24.55 17.02
C PHE A 85 -0.16 25.02 15.57
N VAL A 86 0.35 24.16 14.68
CA VAL A 86 0.33 24.36 13.23
C VAL A 86 -0.39 23.19 12.59
N GLN A 87 -1.39 23.47 11.74
CA GLN A 87 -2.19 22.45 11.05
C GLN A 87 -2.32 22.77 9.56
N ALA A 88 -2.27 21.75 8.70
CA ALA A 88 -2.60 21.92 7.28
C ALA A 88 -4.10 22.16 7.08
N ASN A 89 -4.47 23.03 6.14
CA ASN A 89 -5.87 23.21 5.73
C ASN A 89 -6.44 22.03 4.92
N ILE A 90 -5.58 21.29 4.22
CA ILE A 90 -5.93 20.13 3.40
C ILE A 90 -5.06 18.93 3.79
N ASN A 91 -5.56 17.73 3.50
CA ASN A 91 -4.83 16.49 3.78
C ASN A 91 -3.86 16.07 2.68
N ASN A 92 -3.88 16.70 1.49
CA ASN A 92 -3.03 16.30 0.37
C ASN A 92 -1.53 16.46 0.68
N GLY A 93 -0.71 15.61 0.08
CA GLY A 93 0.74 15.61 0.25
C GLY A 93 1.23 14.96 1.55
N PHE A 94 2.53 15.04 1.77
CA PHE A 94 3.24 14.40 2.88
C PHE A 94 3.92 15.47 3.73
N TRP A 95 3.78 15.40 5.05
CA TRP A 95 4.60 16.19 5.96
C TRP A 95 5.82 15.38 6.37
N GLU A 96 7.00 15.99 6.34
CA GLU A 96 8.25 15.39 6.79
C GLU A 96 9.03 16.38 7.67
N VAL A 97 9.48 15.91 8.83
CA VAL A 97 10.32 16.67 9.76
C VAL A 97 11.57 15.85 10.07
N ASN A 98 12.74 16.45 9.88
CA ASN A 98 14.02 15.80 10.14
C ASN A 98 14.58 16.27 11.50
N PRO A 99 15.07 15.36 12.37
CA PRO A 99 15.62 15.71 13.68
C PRO A 99 16.81 16.67 13.61
N SER A 100 17.61 16.61 12.53
CA SER A 100 18.75 17.53 12.33
C SER A 100 18.33 18.96 11.93
N ARG A 101 17.08 19.14 11.50
CA ARG A 101 16.50 20.42 11.06
C ARG A 101 15.14 20.61 11.76
N ASN A 102 15.15 20.57 13.09
CA ASN A 102 13.93 20.54 13.90
C ASN A 102 13.08 21.83 13.89
N ASN A 103 13.44 22.86 13.13
CA ASN A 103 12.61 24.03 12.86
C ASN A 103 12.09 24.06 11.42
N VAL A 104 12.26 22.99 10.65
CA VAL A 104 11.85 22.91 9.24
C VAL A 104 10.79 21.83 9.05
N LEU A 105 9.69 22.21 8.41
CA LEU A 105 8.69 21.29 7.87
C LEU A 105 8.87 21.23 6.36
N LEU A 106 8.92 20.00 5.82
CA LEU A 106 8.80 19.75 4.39
C LEU A 106 7.37 19.28 4.12
N TRP A 107 6.61 20.06 3.34
CA TRP A 107 5.33 19.62 2.78
C TRP A 107 5.56 19.19 1.34
N ARG A 108 5.65 17.87 1.14
CA ARG A 108 6.07 17.24 -0.09
C ARG A 108 4.87 16.79 -0.93
N PHE A 109 4.91 17.03 -2.22
CA PHE A 109 3.91 16.59 -3.17
C PHE A 109 4.51 15.58 -4.12
N ASN A 110 4.04 14.34 -3.97
CA ASN A 110 4.49 13.15 -4.70
C ASN A 110 6.03 12.94 -4.65
N PRO A 111 6.71 12.94 -3.48
CA PRO A 111 8.15 12.72 -3.45
C PRO A 111 8.53 11.31 -3.95
N ASP A 112 9.82 11.11 -4.25
CA ASP A 112 10.29 9.82 -4.79
C ASP A 112 9.88 8.64 -3.91
N ASN A 113 9.35 7.60 -4.55
CA ASN A 113 8.83 6.36 -3.94
C ASN A 113 7.55 6.52 -3.10
N ALA A 114 6.94 7.71 -3.04
CA ALA A 114 5.72 7.90 -2.28
C ALA A 114 4.46 7.40 -2.98
N CYS A 115 4.37 7.59 -4.29
CA CYS A 115 3.32 7.02 -5.13
C CYS A 115 4.01 6.25 -6.25
N SER A 116 4.08 4.93 -6.14
CA SER A 116 4.85 4.10 -7.08
C SER A 116 4.10 2.82 -7.43
N PHE A 117 4.32 2.35 -8.65
CA PHE A 117 3.73 1.12 -9.17
C PHE A 117 4.75 0.32 -9.98
N THR A 118 4.52 -0.98 -10.08
CA THR A 118 5.35 -1.86 -10.90
C THR A 118 4.99 -1.72 -12.37
N LYS A 119 6.00 -1.63 -13.22
CA LYS A 119 5.90 -1.78 -14.67
C LYS A 119 6.88 -2.82 -15.16
N TYR A 120 6.45 -3.70 -16.05
CA TYR A 120 7.33 -4.64 -16.75
C TYR A 120 7.77 -4.06 -18.09
N SER A 121 9.08 -4.07 -18.35
CA SER A 121 9.66 -3.54 -19.58
C SER A 121 10.75 -4.43 -20.18
N GLY A 122 11.13 -4.13 -21.42
CA GLY A 122 12.20 -4.82 -22.16
C GLY A 122 11.90 -6.28 -22.53
N LYS A 123 12.82 -6.91 -23.27
CA LYS A 123 12.65 -8.30 -23.76
C LYS A 123 12.54 -9.33 -22.63
N LYS A 124 13.24 -9.11 -21.50
CA LYS A 124 13.29 -10.03 -20.35
C LYS A 124 12.18 -9.83 -19.30
N SER A 125 11.21 -8.93 -19.53
CA SER A 125 10.20 -8.55 -18.53
C SER A 125 10.88 -8.13 -17.21
N ILE A 126 11.75 -7.12 -17.31
CA ILE A 126 12.40 -6.57 -16.12
C ILE A 126 11.34 -5.76 -15.38
N LYS A 127 11.12 -6.10 -14.10
CA LYS A 127 10.27 -5.34 -13.18
C LYS A 127 10.96 -4.02 -12.90
N THR A 128 10.28 -2.91 -13.21
CA THR A 128 10.73 -1.56 -12.91
C THR A 128 9.75 -0.82 -12.00
N ILE A 129 10.25 0.05 -11.12
CA ILE A 129 9.40 0.89 -10.26
C ILE A 129 9.20 2.23 -10.95
N GLN A 130 7.95 2.55 -11.28
CA GLN A 130 7.57 3.81 -11.89
C GLN A 130 6.80 4.67 -10.89
N LYS A 131 7.07 5.98 -10.93
CA LYS A 131 6.31 6.98 -10.18
C LYS A 131 4.92 7.17 -10.79
N ALA A 132 3.90 7.29 -9.95
CA ALA A 132 2.56 7.65 -10.39
C ALA A 132 2.57 9.07 -10.96
N ASN A 133 1.98 9.23 -12.14
CA ASN A 133 1.64 10.53 -12.71
C ASN A 133 0.18 10.83 -12.42
N PHE A 134 -0.12 12.02 -11.93
CA PHE A 134 -1.46 12.57 -11.75
C PHE A 134 -1.34 14.09 -11.62
N GLU A 135 -2.38 14.80 -12.03
CA GLU A 135 -2.43 16.25 -11.83
C GLU A 135 -2.74 16.54 -10.36
N HIS A 136 -2.05 17.55 -9.80
CA HIS A 136 -2.31 17.99 -8.45
C HIS A 136 -3.60 18.82 -8.41
N ASP A 137 -4.72 18.15 -8.22
CA ASP A 137 -6.03 18.77 -7.97
C ASP A 137 -6.23 18.95 -6.47
N PHE A 138 -5.85 20.13 -5.94
CA PHE A 138 -6.05 20.44 -4.53
C PHE A 138 -7.45 21.03 -4.31
N PRO A 139 -8.21 20.56 -3.30
CA PRO A 139 -9.54 21.10 -3.02
C PRO A 139 -9.48 22.56 -2.51
N ALA A 140 -8.30 23.02 -2.06
CA ALA A 140 -7.99 24.39 -1.71
C ALA A 140 -6.47 24.64 -1.83
N ILE A 141 -6.08 25.91 -1.95
CA ILE A 141 -4.64 26.29 -1.95
C ILE A 141 -3.98 25.82 -0.64
N PRO A 142 -2.84 25.12 -0.69
CA PRO A 142 -2.11 24.71 0.51
C PRO A 142 -1.87 25.87 1.47
N THR A 143 -2.30 25.70 2.71
CA THR A 143 -2.28 26.75 3.73
C THR A 143 -1.91 26.13 5.09
N LEU A 144 -1.06 26.82 5.84
CA LEU A 144 -0.83 26.52 7.24
C LEU A 144 -1.74 27.37 8.13
N LEU A 145 -2.45 26.69 9.03
CA LEU A 145 -3.31 27.28 10.03
C LEU A 145 -2.58 27.31 11.37
N LEU A 146 -2.60 28.45 12.05
CA LEU A 146 -2.08 28.64 13.39
C LEU A 146 -3.28 28.64 14.34
N VAL A 147 -3.42 27.57 15.12
CA VAL A 147 -4.68 27.25 15.81
C VAL A 147 -4.45 27.03 17.30
N ASN A 148 -5.49 27.29 18.09
CA ASN A 148 -5.45 27.00 19.53
C ASN A 148 -5.81 25.54 19.82
N LYS A 149 -6.74 24.97 19.03
CA LYS A 149 -7.29 23.63 19.20
C LYS A 149 -7.30 22.92 17.85
N PRO A 150 -6.23 22.20 17.49
CA PRO A 150 -6.19 21.47 16.23
C PRO A 150 -7.22 20.32 16.24
N ILE A 151 -7.63 19.87 15.07
CA ILE A 151 -8.52 18.72 14.91
C ILE A 151 -7.82 17.58 14.17
N GLU A 152 -8.31 16.36 14.34
CA GLU A 152 -7.88 15.19 13.58
C GLU A 152 -9.06 14.39 13.04
N PHE A 153 -8.83 13.67 11.95
CA PHE A 153 -9.83 12.85 11.27
C PHE A 153 -9.58 11.36 11.48
N GLY A 154 -10.66 10.62 11.74
CA GLY A 154 -10.68 9.18 11.85
C GLY A 154 -10.57 8.53 10.47
N ARG A 155 -9.61 7.62 10.31
CA ARG A 155 -9.46 6.80 9.09
C ARG A 155 -10.57 5.76 8.92
N SER A 156 -11.36 5.53 9.96
CA SER A 156 -12.39 4.50 10.05
C SER A 156 -13.78 5.11 10.23
N LYS A 157 -14.82 4.37 9.83
CA LYS A 157 -16.23 4.67 10.18
C LYS A 157 -16.55 4.43 11.66
N ILE A 158 -15.64 3.77 12.37
CA ILE A 158 -15.67 3.59 13.81
C ILE A 158 -14.64 4.54 14.42
N ASP A 159 -15.00 5.21 15.51
CA ASP A 159 -14.22 6.30 16.11
C ASP A 159 -12.76 5.88 16.38
N PHE A 160 -11.84 6.44 15.59
CA PHE A 160 -10.39 6.20 15.64
C PHE A 160 -10.00 4.71 15.80
N SER A 161 -10.75 3.80 15.17
CA SER A 161 -10.48 2.36 15.24
C SER A 161 -9.38 1.91 14.29
N ALA A 162 -8.84 0.71 14.52
CA ALA A 162 -8.02 0.02 13.53
C ALA A 162 -8.85 -0.42 12.31
N ILE A 163 -8.15 -0.75 11.21
CA ILE A 163 -8.76 -1.15 9.93
C ILE A 163 -8.08 -2.43 9.41
N VAL A 164 -8.90 -3.40 9.02
CA VAL A 164 -8.46 -4.65 8.41
C VAL A 164 -9.17 -4.83 7.09
N CYS A 165 -8.44 -4.84 5.98
CA CYS A 165 -8.97 -5.07 4.65
C CYS A 165 -8.28 -6.28 4.02
N PHE A 166 -9.02 -7.33 3.69
CA PHE A 166 -8.47 -8.51 3.01
C PHE A 166 -8.69 -8.41 1.51
N THR A 167 -7.63 -8.62 0.73
CA THR A 167 -7.68 -8.87 -0.71
C THR A 167 -7.08 -10.25 -0.99
N ASP A 168 -7.79 -11.09 -1.72
CA ASP A 168 -7.42 -12.50 -1.91
C ASP A 168 -7.21 -12.86 -3.38
N HIS A 169 -6.16 -13.64 -3.63
CA HIS A 169 -5.82 -14.18 -4.93
C HIS A 169 -6.44 -15.58 -5.13
N CYS A 170 -7.22 -15.73 -6.20
CA CYS A 170 -7.92 -16.97 -6.52
C CYS A 170 -7.08 -18.03 -7.24
N ASP A 171 -5.76 -17.88 -7.28
CA ASP A 171 -4.82 -18.80 -7.96
C ASP A 171 -5.00 -20.27 -7.58
N PHE A 172 -5.42 -20.51 -6.34
CA PHE A 172 -5.55 -21.85 -5.80
C PHE A 172 -6.97 -22.25 -5.43
N ASP A 173 -7.94 -21.41 -5.78
CA ASP A 173 -9.34 -21.68 -5.50
C ASP A 173 -9.84 -22.89 -6.29
N THR A 174 -10.58 -23.74 -5.60
CA THR A 174 -11.39 -24.83 -6.14
C THR A 174 -12.84 -24.60 -5.71
N PRO A 175 -13.83 -25.23 -6.37
CA PRO A 175 -15.23 -25.12 -5.95
C PRO A 175 -15.44 -25.45 -4.46
N GLU A 176 -14.75 -26.46 -3.96
CA GLU A 176 -14.86 -26.95 -2.59
C GLU A 176 -14.26 -25.97 -1.58
N ASN A 177 -13.02 -25.54 -1.80
CA ASN A 177 -12.36 -24.63 -0.85
C ASN A 177 -13.00 -23.23 -0.86
N LEU A 178 -13.62 -22.81 -1.98
CA LEU A 178 -14.38 -21.57 -2.05
C LEU A 178 -15.61 -21.60 -1.14
N LEU A 179 -16.31 -22.72 -1.09
CA LEU A 179 -17.47 -22.89 -0.21
C LEU A 179 -17.06 -22.92 1.26
N ILE A 180 -15.94 -23.57 1.58
CA ILE A 180 -15.41 -23.63 2.95
C ILE A 180 -14.98 -22.24 3.43
N GLN A 181 -14.26 -21.49 2.58
CA GLN A 181 -13.90 -20.10 2.87
C GLN A 181 -15.13 -19.23 3.09
N LEU A 182 -16.14 -19.31 2.21
CA LEU A 182 -17.38 -18.55 2.34
C LEU A 182 -18.07 -18.85 3.67
N GLY A 183 -18.20 -20.12 4.02
CA GLY A 183 -18.79 -20.54 5.30
C GLY A 183 -18.04 -19.93 6.49
N LEU A 184 -16.72 -20.11 6.54
CA LEU A 184 -15.89 -19.57 7.60
C LEU A 184 -16.03 -18.05 7.75
N PHE A 185 -15.91 -17.30 6.65
CA PHE A 185 -15.96 -15.84 6.72
C PHE A 185 -17.36 -15.31 7.03
N ASN A 186 -18.42 -15.97 6.59
CA ASN A 186 -19.80 -15.64 6.96
C ASN A 186 -20.05 -15.88 8.44
N ASP A 187 -19.64 -17.04 8.97
CA ASP A 187 -19.79 -17.39 10.38
C ASP A 187 -19.06 -16.38 11.28
N LEU A 188 -17.86 -15.96 10.85
CA LEU A 188 -17.06 -14.98 11.56
C LEU A 188 -17.42 -13.53 11.24
N LYS A 189 -18.34 -13.28 10.30
CA LYS A 189 -18.69 -11.94 9.77
C LYS A 189 -17.49 -11.10 9.35
N ILE A 190 -16.51 -11.74 8.72
CA ILE A 190 -15.32 -11.09 8.17
C ILE A 190 -15.54 -10.85 6.68
N LYS A 191 -15.51 -9.58 6.26
CA LYS A 191 -15.57 -9.20 4.85
C LYS A 191 -14.23 -9.38 4.17
N VAL A 192 -14.29 -9.76 2.89
CA VAL A 192 -13.14 -10.05 2.03
C VAL A 192 -13.41 -9.45 0.65
N THR A 193 -12.37 -8.92 0.03
CA THR A 193 -12.33 -8.60 -1.40
C THR A 193 -11.76 -9.81 -2.13
N LYS A 194 -12.64 -10.65 -2.64
CA LYS A 194 -12.34 -11.98 -3.20
C LYS A 194 -12.01 -11.86 -4.68
N GLY A 195 -10.79 -12.21 -5.06
CA GLY A 195 -10.39 -12.35 -6.46
C GLY A 195 -11.15 -13.47 -7.16
N PHE A 196 -11.38 -13.33 -8.45
CA PHE A 196 -11.82 -14.42 -9.31
C PHE A 196 -11.26 -14.25 -10.73
N PHE A 197 -11.15 -15.36 -11.46
CA PHE A 197 -10.91 -15.35 -12.90
C PHE A 197 -12.23 -15.38 -13.65
N MET A 198 -12.39 -14.54 -14.68
CA MET A 198 -13.61 -14.54 -15.49
C MET A 198 -13.77 -15.85 -16.27
N ASN A 199 -12.71 -16.28 -16.94
CA ASN A 199 -12.69 -17.42 -17.85
C ASN A 199 -11.87 -18.58 -17.28
N HIS A 200 -12.30 -19.81 -17.54
CA HIS A 200 -11.52 -20.99 -17.21
C HIS A 200 -10.43 -21.22 -18.27
N PHE A 201 -9.22 -20.72 -17.97
CA PHE A 201 -8.03 -21.10 -18.72
C PHE A 201 -6.87 -21.29 -17.74
N SER A 202 -6.64 -22.56 -17.39
CA SER A 202 -5.77 -22.97 -16.31
C SER A 202 -5.02 -24.26 -16.65
N LYS A 203 -3.86 -24.45 -16.02
CA LYS A 203 -3.16 -25.75 -15.99
C LYS A 203 -3.78 -26.74 -14.99
N ARG A 204 -4.72 -26.26 -14.18
CA ARG A 204 -5.43 -26.96 -13.11
C ARG A 204 -6.90 -27.06 -13.50
N ALA A 205 -7.36 -28.29 -13.74
CA ALA A 205 -8.74 -28.54 -14.15
C ALA A 205 -9.76 -28.13 -13.06
N ASP A 206 -9.33 -28.15 -11.80
CA ASP A 206 -10.11 -27.82 -10.61
C ASP A 206 -10.09 -26.32 -10.27
N ASN A 207 -9.38 -25.47 -11.02
CA ASN A 207 -9.31 -24.05 -10.69
C ASN A 207 -10.64 -23.34 -10.94
N ALA A 208 -11.11 -22.63 -9.91
CA ALA A 208 -12.36 -21.92 -9.96
C ALA A 208 -12.32 -20.68 -10.87
N SER A 209 -13.43 -20.41 -11.54
CA SER A 209 -13.64 -19.23 -12.40
C SER A 209 -15.13 -18.87 -12.43
N TYR A 210 -15.46 -17.66 -12.86
CA TYR A 210 -16.85 -17.26 -13.01
C TYR A 210 -17.59 -18.12 -14.04
N GLU A 211 -16.96 -18.40 -15.18
CA GLU A 211 -17.48 -19.26 -16.24
C GLU A 211 -18.02 -20.60 -15.70
N ASN A 212 -17.25 -21.27 -14.84
CA ASN A 212 -17.61 -22.61 -14.34
C ASN A 212 -18.29 -22.62 -12.96
N GLN A 213 -18.06 -21.59 -12.12
CA GLN A 213 -18.52 -21.54 -10.73
C GLN A 213 -19.36 -20.28 -10.41
N LYS A 214 -20.08 -19.75 -11.40
CA LYS A 214 -21.00 -18.60 -11.26
C LYS A 214 -21.83 -18.64 -9.98
N LEU A 215 -22.54 -19.74 -9.71
CA LEU A 215 -23.43 -19.85 -8.55
C LEU A 215 -22.72 -19.72 -7.20
N ILE A 216 -21.45 -20.13 -7.10
CA ILE A 216 -20.66 -20.00 -5.87
C ILE A 216 -20.22 -18.54 -5.70
N LEU A 217 -19.72 -17.92 -6.77
CA LEU A 217 -19.27 -16.52 -6.74
C LEU A 217 -20.41 -15.53 -6.54
N ASP A 218 -21.59 -15.81 -7.11
CA ASP A 218 -22.82 -15.04 -6.85
C ASP A 218 -23.17 -15.07 -5.35
N LYS A 219 -22.95 -16.20 -4.65
CA LYS A 219 -23.18 -16.30 -3.19
C LYS A 219 -22.17 -15.48 -2.39
N TRP A 220 -20.90 -15.42 -2.82
CA TRP A 220 -19.90 -14.54 -2.20
C TRP A 220 -20.37 -13.09 -2.26
N HIS A 221 -20.79 -12.64 -3.45
CA HIS A 221 -21.30 -11.30 -3.65
C HIS A 221 -22.57 -11.02 -2.81
N GLN A 222 -23.54 -11.92 -2.83
CA GLN A 222 -24.79 -11.80 -2.05
C GLN A 222 -24.56 -11.79 -0.53
N SER A 223 -23.48 -12.41 -0.05
CA SER A 223 -23.13 -12.43 1.39
C SER A 223 -22.45 -11.13 1.85
N GLY A 224 -22.29 -10.13 0.96
CA GLY A 224 -21.69 -8.84 1.29
C GLY A 224 -20.17 -8.82 1.20
N HIS A 225 -19.55 -9.84 0.60
CA HIS A 225 -18.16 -9.77 0.14
C HIS A 225 -18.07 -8.98 -1.17
N GLU A 226 -16.91 -8.40 -1.42
CA GLU A 226 -16.61 -7.78 -2.72
C GLU A 226 -15.98 -8.82 -3.63
N LEU A 227 -16.44 -8.90 -4.88
CA LEU A 227 -15.73 -9.62 -5.93
C LEU A 227 -14.77 -8.65 -6.63
N CYS A 228 -13.60 -9.13 -7.02
CA CYS A 228 -12.64 -8.36 -7.82
C CYS A 228 -12.02 -9.20 -8.92
N TYR A 229 -11.66 -8.57 -10.03
CA TYR A 229 -10.97 -9.27 -11.11
C TYR A 229 -9.54 -9.57 -10.69
N HIS A 230 -9.11 -10.82 -10.79
CA HIS A 230 -7.71 -11.18 -10.68
C HIS A 230 -7.13 -11.50 -12.06
N SER A 231 -7.06 -10.50 -12.94
CA SER A 231 -7.05 -10.72 -14.40
C SER A 231 -8.27 -11.54 -14.86
N LEU A 232 -8.34 -11.90 -16.16
CA LEU A 232 -9.48 -12.65 -16.70
C LEU A 232 -9.27 -14.16 -16.73
N SER A 233 -8.04 -14.64 -16.58
CA SER A 233 -7.71 -16.06 -16.56
C SER A 233 -6.43 -16.31 -15.78
N GLN A 234 -6.27 -17.53 -15.25
CA GLN A 234 -5.08 -17.88 -14.49
C GLN A 234 -3.84 -18.03 -15.37
N SER A 235 -3.96 -18.76 -16.48
CA SER A 235 -2.84 -19.02 -17.37
C SER A 235 -2.83 -18.04 -18.54
N ILE A 236 -1.66 -17.87 -19.14
CA ILE A 236 -1.45 -16.93 -20.25
C ILE A 236 -1.93 -17.59 -21.55
N LYS A 237 -2.95 -17.01 -22.17
CA LYS A 237 -3.44 -17.38 -23.50
C LYS A 237 -2.53 -16.83 -24.61
N PRO A 238 -2.68 -17.26 -25.87
CA PRO A 238 -2.10 -16.53 -27.01
C PRO A 238 -2.40 -15.03 -26.92
N LEU A 239 -1.45 -14.18 -27.33
CA LEU A 239 -1.55 -12.73 -27.15
C LEU A 239 -2.82 -12.15 -27.80
N SER A 240 -3.11 -12.53 -29.04
CA SER A 240 -4.31 -12.08 -29.76
C SER A 240 -5.59 -12.45 -29.02
N GLU A 241 -5.70 -13.69 -28.54
CA GLU A 241 -6.85 -14.16 -27.77
C GLU A 241 -6.97 -13.41 -26.43
N SER A 242 -5.83 -13.14 -25.76
CA SER A 242 -5.82 -12.39 -24.50
C SER A 242 -6.34 -10.96 -24.66
N ILE A 243 -5.94 -10.29 -25.74
CA ILE A 243 -6.40 -8.92 -26.05
C ILE A 243 -7.89 -8.93 -26.38
N VAL A 244 -8.34 -9.85 -27.24
CA VAL A 244 -9.76 -9.97 -27.60
C VAL A 244 -10.63 -10.25 -26.37
N ASN A 245 -10.18 -11.12 -25.46
CA ASN A 245 -10.90 -11.37 -24.20
C ASN A 245 -10.94 -10.11 -23.31
N PHE A 246 -9.84 -9.35 -23.24
CA PHE A 246 -9.78 -8.13 -22.44
C PHE A 246 -10.69 -7.02 -22.97
N GLU A 247 -10.76 -6.83 -24.28
CA GLU A 247 -11.62 -5.80 -24.86
C GLU A 247 -13.11 -6.16 -24.72
N ASN A 248 -13.45 -7.45 -24.87
CA ASN A 248 -14.85 -7.88 -25.04
C ASN A 248 -15.49 -8.55 -23.81
N PHE A 249 -14.79 -8.73 -22.68
CA PHE A 249 -15.42 -9.41 -21.53
C PHE A 249 -16.61 -8.62 -20.98
N GLU A 250 -17.68 -9.29 -20.58
CA GLU A 250 -18.82 -8.65 -19.92
C GLU A 250 -18.72 -8.80 -18.41
N PRO A 251 -18.74 -7.70 -17.63
CA PRO A 251 -18.78 -7.72 -16.18
C PRO A 251 -20.00 -8.50 -15.71
N PRO A 252 -19.83 -9.51 -14.83
CA PRO A 252 -20.98 -10.20 -14.27
C PRO A 252 -21.81 -9.31 -13.35
N PHE A 253 -21.19 -8.26 -12.80
CA PHE A 253 -21.83 -7.25 -11.95
C PHE A 253 -21.25 -5.87 -12.29
N LEU A 254 -22.09 -4.83 -12.20
CA LEU A 254 -21.70 -3.45 -12.53
C LEU A 254 -20.91 -2.76 -11.42
N ASP A 255 -20.91 -3.30 -10.21
CA ASP A 255 -20.27 -2.72 -9.02
C ASP A 255 -18.88 -3.31 -8.73
N ILE A 256 -18.34 -4.18 -9.60
CA ILE A 256 -16.95 -4.65 -9.50
C ILE A 256 -16.00 -3.58 -10.04
N SER A 257 -15.42 -2.78 -9.14
CA SER A 257 -14.48 -1.71 -9.49
C SER A 257 -13.00 -2.04 -9.32
N VAL A 258 -12.67 -3.19 -8.73
CA VAL A 258 -11.30 -3.57 -8.34
C VAL A 258 -10.67 -4.54 -9.33
N TRP A 259 -9.42 -4.25 -9.69
CA TRP A 259 -8.55 -5.09 -10.52
C TRP A 259 -7.23 -5.41 -9.83
N ILE A 260 -6.98 -6.69 -9.63
CA ILE A 260 -5.75 -7.24 -9.05
C ILE A 260 -4.94 -7.91 -10.15
N ASP A 261 -3.73 -7.41 -10.37
CA ASP A 261 -2.83 -7.91 -11.40
C ASP A 261 -2.32 -9.34 -11.15
N HIS A 262 -2.53 -10.24 -12.11
CA HIS A 262 -1.85 -11.55 -12.21
C HIS A 262 -0.51 -11.46 -12.96
N GLY A 263 0.37 -10.50 -12.63
CA GLY A 263 1.79 -10.31 -13.03
C GLY A 263 2.27 -10.45 -14.50
N PHE A 264 1.78 -11.43 -15.24
CA PHE A 264 2.23 -11.85 -16.57
C PHE A 264 1.13 -11.81 -17.63
N GLN A 265 -0.13 -11.53 -17.26
CA GLN A 265 -1.18 -11.40 -18.28
C GLN A 265 -0.96 -10.17 -19.16
N PRO A 266 -1.18 -10.29 -20.48
CA PRO A 266 -0.85 -9.20 -21.41
C PRO A 266 -1.55 -7.88 -21.12
N TYR A 267 -2.73 -7.91 -20.53
CA TYR A 267 -3.59 -6.76 -20.25
C TYR A 267 -3.53 -6.33 -18.77
N ASN A 268 -2.55 -6.79 -18.00
CA ASN A 268 -2.41 -6.33 -16.62
C ASN A 268 -1.88 -4.89 -16.54
N PHE A 269 -2.25 -4.15 -15.50
CA PHE A 269 -1.83 -2.75 -15.30
C PHE A 269 -0.31 -2.61 -15.33
N SER A 270 0.41 -3.56 -14.73
CA SER A 270 1.87 -3.64 -14.73
C SER A 270 2.48 -4.07 -16.07
N PHE A 271 1.70 -4.58 -17.03
CA PHE A 271 2.22 -5.26 -18.23
C PHE A 271 1.64 -4.75 -19.58
N TYR A 272 0.48 -4.09 -19.61
CA TYR A 272 -0.28 -3.80 -20.84
C TYR A 272 0.50 -3.02 -21.90
N ARG A 273 1.32 -2.05 -21.48
CA ARG A 273 2.18 -1.27 -22.39
C ARG A 273 3.19 -2.14 -23.13
N LYS A 274 3.70 -3.19 -22.49
CA LYS A 274 4.61 -4.15 -23.11
C LYS A 274 3.89 -5.00 -24.16
N SER A 275 2.61 -5.27 -23.95
CA SER A 275 1.74 -5.98 -24.89
C SER A 275 1.22 -5.11 -26.02
N LYS A 276 1.68 -3.84 -26.09
CA LYS A 276 1.27 -2.84 -27.10
C LYS A 276 -0.19 -2.41 -27.01
N ILE A 277 -0.84 -2.59 -25.87
CA ILE A 277 -2.13 -1.95 -25.59
C ILE A 277 -1.82 -0.48 -25.26
N SER A 278 -2.49 0.46 -25.94
CA SER A 278 -2.28 1.89 -25.70
C SER A 278 -2.92 2.32 -24.38
N ASP A 279 -2.43 3.41 -23.78
CA ASP A 279 -3.02 3.97 -22.56
C ASP A 279 -4.51 4.29 -22.75
N ALA A 280 -4.90 4.86 -23.91
CA ALA A 280 -6.30 5.17 -24.22
C ALA A 280 -7.20 3.93 -24.35
N SER A 281 -6.72 2.86 -25.02
CA SER A 281 -7.47 1.60 -25.14
C SER A 281 -7.64 0.91 -23.78
N PHE A 282 -6.56 0.88 -22.99
CA PHE A 282 -6.59 0.32 -21.64
C PHE A 282 -7.55 1.09 -20.74
N GLU A 283 -7.45 2.42 -20.73
CA GLU A 283 -8.34 3.31 -19.98
C GLU A 283 -9.81 3.12 -20.36
N THR A 284 -10.13 3.15 -21.66
CA THR A 284 -11.49 2.99 -22.17
C THR A 284 -12.06 1.65 -21.73
N THR A 285 -11.29 0.56 -21.92
CA THR A 285 -11.71 -0.79 -21.55
C THR A 285 -12.00 -0.89 -20.05
N LEU A 286 -11.19 -0.30 -19.17
CA LEU A 286 -11.47 -0.35 -17.74
C LEU A 286 -12.64 0.55 -17.34
N SER A 287 -12.71 1.76 -17.90
CA SER A 287 -13.73 2.76 -17.58
C SER A 287 -15.13 2.30 -18.00
N ASP A 288 -15.27 1.72 -19.20
CA ASP A 288 -16.52 1.18 -19.72
C ASP A 288 -17.06 0.02 -18.87
N LYS A 289 -16.18 -0.63 -18.11
CA LYS A 289 -16.49 -1.75 -17.20
C LYS A 289 -16.51 -1.33 -15.74
N CYS A 290 -16.53 -0.02 -15.47
CA CYS A 290 -16.57 0.59 -14.14
C CYS A 290 -15.38 0.22 -13.22
N ILE A 291 -14.25 -0.22 -13.79
CA ILE A 291 -13.04 -0.56 -13.05
C ILE A 291 -12.22 0.72 -12.85
N ASN A 292 -11.98 1.08 -11.58
CA ASN A 292 -11.26 2.31 -11.24
C ASN A 292 -10.29 2.15 -10.04
N ILE A 293 -10.16 0.95 -9.47
CA ILE A 293 -9.21 0.64 -8.39
C ILE A 293 -8.25 -0.45 -8.86
N LEU A 294 -6.96 -0.15 -8.93
CA LEU A 294 -5.92 -1.05 -9.46
C LEU A 294 -4.86 -1.37 -8.40
N TRP A 295 -4.44 -2.62 -8.32
CA TRP A 295 -3.30 -3.00 -7.48
C TRP A 295 -1.98 -2.56 -8.14
N ASN A 296 -1.07 -1.96 -7.35
CA ASN A 296 0.22 -1.48 -7.86
C ASN A 296 1.29 -2.58 -8.02
N TYR A 297 0.97 -3.82 -7.62
CA TYR A 297 1.87 -4.97 -7.67
C TYR A 297 3.14 -4.78 -6.81
N ILE A 298 2.98 -4.06 -5.69
CA ILE A 298 3.99 -3.81 -4.66
C ILE A 298 3.38 -4.16 -3.32
N ASP A 299 4.18 -4.81 -2.47
CA ASP A 299 3.87 -4.99 -1.06
C ASP A 299 4.79 -4.10 -0.22
N SER A 300 4.23 -3.45 0.80
CA SER A 300 4.99 -2.66 1.81
C SER A 300 6.01 -3.53 2.56
N GLY A 301 5.81 -4.85 2.57
CA GLY A 301 6.64 -5.83 3.24
C GLY A 301 5.92 -7.17 3.35
N THR A 302 6.49 -8.08 4.12
CA THR A 302 5.85 -9.35 4.50
C THR A 302 5.39 -9.26 5.94
N ALA A 303 4.13 -9.57 6.19
CA ALA A 303 3.55 -9.63 7.53
C ALA A 303 4.22 -10.76 8.34
N THR A 304 4.60 -10.42 9.57
CA THR A 304 5.19 -11.33 10.56
C THR A 304 4.83 -10.82 11.96
N LEU A 305 5.26 -11.49 13.02
CA LEU A 305 5.00 -10.99 14.37
C LEU A 305 5.65 -9.60 14.59
N GLY A 306 4.85 -8.61 14.95
CA GLY A 306 5.25 -7.20 15.11
C GLY A 306 5.29 -6.39 13.81
N VAL A 307 4.90 -6.96 12.66
CA VAL A 307 4.84 -6.28 11.36
C VAL A 307 3.45 -6.43 10.76
N ILE A 308 2.60 -5.43 10.97
CA ILE A 308 1.17 -5.49 10.60
C ILE A 308 0.58 -4.14 10.16
N ASN A 309 1.05 -3.00 10.66
CA ASN A 309 0.46 -1.69 10.40
C ASN A 309 1.19 -0.95 9.27
N GLN A 310 0.59 -0.83 8.08
CA GLN A 310 1.15 -0.15 6.90
C GLN A 310 1.48 1.35 7.14
N LEU A 311 0.90 1.98 8.16
CA LEU A 311 1.24 3.35 8.55
C LEU A 311 2.45 3.43 9.48
N ASN A 312 2.89 2.32 10.09
CA ASN A 312 4.03 2.34 10.99
C ASN A 312 5.32 1.91 10.27
N THR A 313 6.08 2.87 9.74
CA THR A 313 7.31 2.60 8.99
C THR A 313 8.39 1.89 9.80
N SER A 314 8.38 2.01 11.14
CA SER A 314 9.31 1.30 12.02
C SER A 314 9.11 -0.23 11.99
N GLN A 315 7.93 -0.70 11.58
CA GLN A 315 7.64 -2.12 11.39
C GLN A 315 8.22 -2.66 10.08
N PHE A 316 8.42 -1.80 9.07
CA PHE A 316 8.97 -2.19 7.76
C PHE A 316 10.47 -1.92 7.70
N THR A 317 11.20 -2.61 8.58
CA THR A 317 12.65 -2.53 8.68
C THR A 317 13.25 -3.94 8.77
N LEU A 318 14.52 -4.10 8.40
CA LEU A 318 15.20 -5.40 8.50
C LEU A 318 15.22 -5.92 9.95
N ASN A 319 15.34 -5.04 10.94
CA ASN A 319 15.36 -5.41 12.35
C ASN A 319 14.00 -5.94 12.83
N SER A 320 12.92 -5.25 12.47
CA SER A 320 11.55 -5.64 12.82
C SER A 320 11.19 -6.98 12.15
N PHE A 321 11.47 -7.13 10.85
CA PHE A 321 11.25 -8.38 10.15
C PHE A 321 12.08 -9.55 10.73
N ALA A 322 13.38 -9.35 10.97
CA ALA A 322 14.25 -10.38 11.55
C ALA A 322 13.82 -10.80 12.97
N SER A 323 13.21 -9.87 13.72
CA SER A 323 12.62 -10.13 15.03
C SER A 323 11.30 -10.89 14.95
N GLY A 324 10.46 -10.57 13.97
CA GLY A 324 9.17 -11.22 13.75
C GLY A 324 9.25 -12.68 13.30
N ILE A 325 10.35 -13.06 12.65
CA ILE A 325 10.58 -14.44 12.17
C ILE A 325 11.37 -15.32 13.15
N LYS A 326 11.50 -14.92 14.42
CA LYS A 326 12.30 -15.68 15.41
C LYS A 326 11.81 -17.11 15.67
N ILE A 327 10.54 -17.39 15.42
CA ILE A 327 9.94 -18.73 15.57
C ILE A 327 10.51 -19.76 14.57
N PHE A 328 11.05 -19.31 13.44
CA PHE A 328 11.60 -20.18 12.41
C PHE A 328 13.03 -20.64 12.73
N SER A 329 13.44 -21.76 12.14
CA SER A 329 14.82 -22.27 12.24
C SER A 329 15.85 -21.24 11.74
N LEU A 330 17.08 -21.29 12.25
CA LEU A 330 18.15 -20.38 11.83
C LEU A 330 18.36 -20.38 10.30
N LYS A 331 18.35 -21.56 9.67
CA LYS A 331 18.48 -21.70 8.21
C LYS A 331 17.36 -20.96 7.47
N THR A 332 16.12 -21.17 7.89
CA THR A 332 14.95 -20.50 7.31
C THR A 332 15.04 -18.99 7.49
N ARG A 333 15.42 -18.54 8.69
CA ARG A 333 15.57 -17.12 9.02
C ARG A 333 16.61 -16.42 8.13
N LEU A 334 17.78 -17.04 7.93
CA LEU A 334 18.82 -16.50 7.05
C LEU A 334 18.32 -16.34 5.62
N ILE A 335 17.60 -17.35 5.08
CA ILE A 335 17.03 -17.29 3.74
C ILE A 335 15.97 -16.19 3.63
N MET A 336 15.10 -16.06 4.63
CA MET A 336 14.05 -15.03 4.65
C MET A 336 14.64 -13.63 4.75
N VAL A 337 15.63 -13.40 5.63
CA VAL A 337 16.33 -12.10 5.73
C VAL A 337 17.07 -11.77 4.43
N PHE A 338 17.74 -12.75 3.82
CA PHE A 338 18.39 -12.56 2.53
C PHE A 338 17.40 -12.11 1.44
N LYS A 339 16.26 -12.78 1.33
CA LYS A 339 15.17 -12.37 0.41
C LYS A 339 14.66 -10.97 0.75
N ASN A 340 14.42 -10.70 2.02
CA ASN A 340 13.86 -9.44 2.47
C ASN A 340 14.80 -8.25 2.19
N ILE A 341 16.12 -8.45 2.31
CA ILE A 341 17.13 -7.48 1.87
C ILE A 341 16.97 -7.16 0.38
N ILE A 342 16.85 -8.17 -0.48
CA ILE A 342 16.80 -7.98 -1.94
C ILE A 342 15.47 -7.37 -2.39
N PHE A 343 14.35 -7.92 -1.90
CA PHE A 343 13.03 -7.59 -2.41
C PHE A 343 12.40 -6.35 -1.76
N HIS A 344 12.75 -6.00 -0.52
CA HIS A 344 12.12 -4.85 0.16
C HIS A 344 13.11 -3.75 0.53
N HIS A 345 14.21 -4.08 1.22
CA HIS A 345 15.16 -3.05 1.66
C HIS A 345 15.88 -2.40 0.48
N ASP A 346 16.51 -3.21 -0.36
CA ASP A 346 17.26 -2.77 -1.52
C ASP A 346 16.33 -2.47 -2.70
N ASN A 347 15.43 -3.41 -3.00
CA ASN A 347 14.42 -3.33 -4.05
C ASN A 347 14.98 -2.88 -5.42
N ASN A 348 16.23 -3.22 -5.74
CA ASN A 348 16.82 -2.85 -7.01
C ASN A 348 16.47 -3.87 -8.09
N GLU A 349 15.91 -3.38 -9.18
CA GLU A 349 15.42 -4.13 -10.33
C GLU A 349 16.45 -5.10 -10.90
N THR A 350 17.68 -4.63 -11.12
CA THR A 350 18.79 -5.44 -11.64
C THR A 350 19.18 -6.52 -10.65
N ARG A 351 19.25 -6.21 -9.34
CA ARG A 351 19.63 -7.20 -8.32
C ARG A 351 18.54 -8.24 -8.07
N ILE A 352 17.27 -7.85 -8.12
CA ILE A 352 16.15 -8.79 -8.12
C ILE A 352 16.24 -9.72 -9.32
N ARG A 353 16.51 -9.19 -10.52
CA ARG A 353 16.66 -10.03 -11.72
C ARG A 353 17.83 -10.99 -11.60
N ASN A 354 18.98 -10.51 -11.14
CA ASN A 354 20.16 -11.31 -10.86
C ASN A 354 19.85 -12.46 -9.88
N TYR A 355 19.09 -12.19 -8.81
CA TYR A 355 18.66 -13.25 -7.89
C TYR A 355 17.80 -14.32 -8.59
N ILE A 356 16.79 -13.91 -9.36
CA ILE A 356 15.89 -14.82 -10.09
C ILE A 356 16.65 -15.64 -11.15
N ASP A 357 17.53 -15.00 -11.91
CA ASP A 357 18.35 -15.65 -12.93
C ASP A 357 19.35 -16.63 -12.31
N GLY A 358 19.94 -16.28 -11.16
CA GLY A 358 20.79 -17.16 -10.37
C GLY A 358 20.05 -18.43 -9.92
N LEU A 359 18.85 -18.29 -9.35
CA LEU A 359 18.02 -19.44 -8.97
C LEU A 359 17.64 -20.31 -10.19
N THR A 360 17.36 -19.67 -11.32
CA THR A 360 17.04 -20.38 -12.57
C THR A 360 18.25 -21.17 -13.08
N ALA A 361 19.46 -20.60 -12.99
CA ALA A 361 20.70 -21.28 -13.33
C ALA A 361 20.96 -22.47 -12.40
N ILE A 362 20.78 -22.32 -11.08
CA ILE A 362 20.85 -23.43 -10.10
C ILE A 362 19.92 -24.57 -10.51
N LYS A 363 18.65 -24.24 -10.82
CA LYS A 363 17.68 -25.25 -11.26
C LYS A 363 18.15 -25.95 -12.53
N LYS A 364 18.69 -25.25 -13.52
CA LYS A 364 19.24 -25.86 -14.76
C LYS A 364 20.43 -26.78 -14.48
N ILE A 365 21.32 -26.42 -13.56
CA ILE A 365 22.47 -27.25 -13.18
C ILE A 365 21.98 -28.53 -12.51
N ILE A 366 21.15 -28.41 -11.46
CA ILE A 366 20.69 -29.54 -10.66
C ILE A 366 19.76 -30.47 -11.46
N SER A 367 18.78 -29.91 -12.18
CA SER A 367 17.75 -30.72 -12.85
C SER A 367 18.12 -31.17 -14.26
N LYS A 368 19.05 -30.48 -14.95
CA LYS A 368 19.39 -30.77 -16.35
C LYS A 368 20.88 -31.07 -16.57
N GLY A 369 21.71 -31.09 -15.53
CA GLY A 369 23.15 -31.34 -15.65
C GLY A 369 23.88 -30.32 -16.54
N ASN A 370 23.30 -29.13 -16.75
CA ASN A 370 23.87 -28.17 -17.68
C ASN A 370 24.99 -27.36 -17.01
N PHE A 371 26.23 -27.84 -17.14
CA PHE A 371 27.41 -27.20 -16.56
C PHE A 371 27.73 -25.82 -17.13
N LEU A 372 27.29 -25.50 -18.36
CA LEU A 372 27.48 -24.14 -18.93
C LEU A 372 26.68 -23.09 -18.14
N ALA A 373 25.60 -23.48 -17.46
CA ALA A 373 24.85 -22.59 -16.59
C ALA A 373 25.61 -22.18 -15.31
N ILE A 374 26.78 -22.77 -15.03
CA ILE A 374 27.65 -22.35 -13.90
C ILE A 374 28.16 -20.93 -14.13
N ILE A 375 28.53 -20.57 -15.37
CA ILE A 375 29.00 -19.21 -15.69
C ILE A 375 27.87 -18.19 -15.44
N ASP A 376 26.66 -18.52 -15.91
CA ASP A 376 25.46 -17.71 -15.66
C ASP A 376 25.17 -17.61 -14.16
N LEU A 377 25.34 -18.69 -13.39
CA LEU A 377 25.16 -18.68 -11.95
C LEU A 377 26.12 -17.69 -11.29
N PHE A 378 27.43 -17.77 -11.54
CA PHE A 378 28.41 -16.86 -10.95
C PHE A 378 28.13 -15.40 -11.32
N LYS A 379 27.85 -15.13 -12.60
CA LYS A 379 27.54 -13.77 -13.09
C LYS A 379 26.36 -13.15 -12.35
N ASN A 380 25.31 -13.92 -12.10
CA ASN A 380 24.08 -13.44 -11.50
C ASN A 380 24.12 -13.47 -9.96
N ILE A 381 24.82 -14.41 -9.33
CA ILE A 381 24.81 -14.52 -7.87
C ILE A 381 25.80 -13.55 -7.20
N ASN A 382 26.93 -13.24 -7.84
CA ASN A 382 27.98 -12.39 -7.26
C ASN A 382 27.46 -11.00 -6.82
N PRO A 383 26.69 -10.26 -7.64
CA PRO A 383 26.15 -8.95 -7.22
C PRO A 383 25.20 -9.05 -6.02
N VAL A 384 24.46 -10.15 -5.91
CA VAL A 384 23.48 -10.38 -4.84
C VAL A 384 24.20 -10.73 -3.53
N ILE A 385 25.21 -11.60 -3.60
CA ILE A 385 26.05 -11.97 -2.47
C ILE A 385 26.79 -10.73 -1.93
N LEU A 386 27.36 -9.90 -2.82
CA LEU A 386 28.04 -8.67 -2.42
C LEU A 386 27.10 -7.70 -1.68
N LEU A 387 25.86 -7.54 -2.16
CA LEU A 387 24.84 -6.74 -1.46
C LEU A 387 24.58 -7.29 -0.05
N TYR A 388 24.41 -8.60 0.07
CA TYR A 388 24.13 -9.23 1.36
C TYR A 388 25.30 -9.05 2.34
N PHE A 389 26.54 -9.27 1.91
CA PHE A 389 27.72 -9.02 2.75
C PHE A 389 27.83 -7.56 3.18
N ARG A 390 27.61 -6.60 2.28
CA ARG A 390 27.58 -5.17 2.62
C ARG A 390 26.49 -4.86 3.64
N SER A 391 25.32 -5.48 3.49
CA SER A 391 24.20 -5.30 4.41
C SER A 391 24.52 -5.81 5.82
N ILE A 392 25.26 -6.92 5.94
CA ILE A 392 25.74 -7.43 7.23
C ILE A 392 26.79 -6.47 7.83
N LEU A 393 27.77 -6.04 7.03
CA LEU A 393 28.82 -5.13 7.50
C LEU A 393 28.26 -3.79 7.99
N SER A 394 27.21 -3.30 7.34
CA SER A 394 26.53 -2.05 7.68
C SER A 394 25.25 -2.25 8.51
N TRP A 395 25.06 -3.43 9.11
CA TRP A 395 23.79 -3.82 9.76
C TRP A 395 23.31 -2.79 10.79
N ASN A 396 24.21 -2.28 11.64
CA ASN A 396 23.84 -1.31 12.67
C ASN A 396 23.28 0.01 12.12
N TYR A 397 23.65 0.38 10.88
CA TYR A 397 23.15 1.58 10.22
C TYR A 397 21.84 1.31 9.46
N ILE A 398 21.76 0.19 8.73
CA ILE A 398 20.63 -0.07 7.83
C ILE A 398 19.43 -0.74 8.50
N LYS A 399 19.63 -1.46 9.62
CA LYS A 399 18.61 -2.39 10.13
C LYS A 399 17.32 -1.72 10.57
N ASN A 400 17.38 -0.45 10.96
CA ASN A 400 16.25 0.36 11.41
C ASN A 400 15.76 1.35 10.34
N GLN A 401 16.38 1.36 9.16
CA GLN A 401 15.92 2.20 8.05
C GLN A 401 14.63 1.60 7.49
N PRO A 402 13.57 2.41 7.30
CA PRO A 402 12.37 1.97 6.59
C PRO A 402 12.72 1.45 5.20
N TYR A 403 12.01 0.43 4.75
CA TYR A 403 12.08 0.00 3.35
C TYR A 403 11.73 1.15 2.41
N ARG A 404 12.42 1.20 1.27
CA ARG A 404 12.32 2.31 0.31
C ARG A 404 10.88 2.60 -0.11
N LEU A 405 10.10 1.58 -0.43
CA LEU A 405 8.70 1.70 -0.89
C LEU A 405 7.68 1.77 0.26
N SER A 406 8.15 1.82 1.51
CA SER A 406 7.31 1.93 2.71
C SER A 406 7.56 3.22 3.47
N LYS A 407 8.63 3.97 3.13
CA LYS A 407 9.03 5.22 3.80
C LYS A 407 7.89 6.23 3.93
N TYR A 408 7.15 6.45 2.84
CA TYR A 408 6.05 7.42 2.81
C TYR A 408 4.68 6.80 3.10
N GLN A 409 4.65 5.55 3.61
CA GLN A 409 3.43 4.84 3.97
C GLN A 409 2.38 4.84 2.83
N PRO A 410 2.73 4.48 1.57
CA PRO A 410 1.74 4.36 0.51
C PRO A 410 0.71 3.30 0.87
N ILE A 411 -0.56 3.65 0.77
CA ILE A 411 -1.68 2.71 0.93
C ILE A 411 -2.63 2.85 -0.26
N LEU A 412 -3.07 4.08 -0.52
CA LEU A 412 -3.95 4.42 -1.63
C LEU A 412 -3.53 5.79 -2.18
N PHE A 413 -3.35 5.88 -3.50
CA PHE A 413 -2.95 7.10 -4.22
C PHE A 413 -3.57 7.13 -5.63
N LYS A 414 -3.41 8.23 -6.36
CA LYS A 414 -3.96 8.39 -7.71
C LYS A 414 -2.94 8.10 -8.80
N HIS A 415 -3.41 7.63 -9.95
CA HIS A 415 -2.63 7.59 -11.18
C HIS A 415 -3.53 7.85 -12.38
N THR A 416 -3.11 8.75 -13.25
CA THR A 416 -3.77 9.01 -14.53
C THR A 416 -3.22 8.07 -15.60
N ILE A 417 -4.12 7.33 -16.25
CA ILE A 417 -3.86 6.57 -17.47
C ILE A 417 -4.63 7.29 -18.56
N ALA A 418 -3.94 7.77 -19.60
CA ALA A 418 -4.49 8.69 -20.61
C ALA A 418 -5.17 9.92 -19.98
N GLU A 419 -6.49 10.02 -19.99
CA GLU A 419 -7.32 11.13 -19.49
C GLU A 419 -8.03 10.81 -18.16
N LYS A 420 -8.15 9.54 -17.75
CA LYS A 420 -8.85 9.16 -16.51
C LYS A 420 -7.92 8.88 -15.36
N THR A 421 -8.36 9.26 -14.17
CA THR A 421 -7.67 9.00 -12.92
C THR A 421 -8.20 7.74 -12.23
N PHE A 422 -7.28 6.84 -11.89
CA PHE A 422 -7.53 5.60 -11.18
C PHE A 422 -7.03 5.72 -9.74
N ASN A 423 -7.70 5.00 -8.83
CA ASN A 423 -7.20 4.73 -7.50
C ASN A 423 -6.22 3.56 -7.58
N ILE A 424 -5.04 3.72 -7.00
CA ILE A 424 -4.00 2.72 -6.96
C ILE A 424 -3.75 2.34 -5.50
N PHE A 425 -3.79 1.05 -5.18
CA PHE A 425 -3.57 0.58 -3.81
C PHE A 425 -2.31 -0.29 -3.68
N GLN A 426 -1.72 -0.24 -2.49
CA GLN A 426 -0.54 -1.01 -2.08
C GLN A 426 -0.89 -1.94 -0.91
N THR A 427 -0.35 -3.15 -0.94
CA THR A 427 -0.72 -4.22 -0.01
C THR A 427 0.38 -4.54 1.00
N LEU A 428 0.04 -5.38 1.97
CA LEU A 428 0.96 -6.09 2.85
C LEU A 428 0.90 -7.58 2.50
N GLU A 429 2.03 -8.20 2.12
CA GLU A 429 2.06 -9.64 1.81
C GLU A 429 1.74 -10.43 3.08
N MET A 430 0.66 -11.20 3.06
CA MET A 430 0.19 -11.97 4.21
C MET A 430 -0.17 -13.40 3.79
N ILE A 431 0.82 -14.29 3.91
CA ILE A 431 0.68 -15.71 3.57
C ILE A 431 0.65 -16.59 4.84
N ASP A 432 1.40 -16.20 5.87
CA ASP A 432 1.43 -16.89 7.16
C ASP A 432 0.44 -16.24 8.14
N PHE A 433 -0.80 -16.72 8.14
CA PHE A 433 -1.88 -16.19 8.96
C PHE A 433 -1.71 -16.50 10.46
N ARG A 434 -0.95 -17.54 10.82
CA ARG A 434 -0.66 -17.85 12.23
C ARG A 434 0.12 -16.72 12.88
N THR A 435 1.21 -16.29 12.23
CA THR A 435 2.05 -15.22 12.76
C THR A 435 1.47 -13.84 12.47
N SER A 436 0.88 -13.64 11.28
CA SER A 436 0.39 -12.33 10.86
C SER A 436 -0.86 -11.90 11.63
N LEU A 437 -1.80 -12.82 11.87
CA LEU A 437 -3.04 -12.58 12.62
C LEU A 437 -2.93 -13.03 14.09
N ASP A 438 -1.72 -13.24 14.60
CA ASP A 438 -1.51 -13.51 16.02
C ASP A 438 -2.16 -12.39 16.88
N LYS A 439 -2.70 -12.77 18.04
CA LYS A 439 -3.37 -11.84 18.96
C LYS A 439 -2.51 -10.61 19.29
N LYS A 440 -1.18 -10.73 19.34
CA LYS A 440 -0.28 -9.59 19.57
C LYS A 440 -0.31 -8.60 18.42
N ASN A 441 -0.36 -9.06 17.17
CA ASN A 441 -0.47 -8.20 16.00
C ASN A 441 -1.83 -7.51 15.94
N ILE A 442 -2.92 -8.23 16.19
CA ILE A 442 -4.26 -7.65 16.23
C ILE A 442 -4.34 -6.55 17.30
N ASN A 443 -3.82 -6.81 18.51
CA ASN A 443 -3.78 -5.80 19.57
C ASN A 443 -2.85 -4.63 19.26
N LEU A 444 -1.71 -4.88 18.61
CA LEU A 444 -0.80 -3.83 18.16
C LEU A 444 -1.50 -2.91 17.14
N LEU A 445 -2.22 -3.51 16.18
CA LEU A 445 -2.98 -2.76 15.18
C LEU A 445 -4.06 -1.89 15.85
N ILE A 446 -4.84 -2.45 16.78
CA ILE A 446 -5.85 -1.70 17.56
C ILE A 446 -5.22 -0.54 18.32
N LYS A 447 -4.12 -0.80 19.05
CA LYS A 447 -3.42 0.21 19.84
C LYS A 447 -2.95 1.38 18.98
N GLU A 448 -2.47 1.09 17.77
CA GLU A 448 -1.96 2.11 16.86
C GLU A 448 -3.05 2.75 15.98
N SER A 449 -4.32 2.35 16.15
CA SER A 449 -5.40 2.69 15.20
C SER A 449 -4.96 2.42 13.74
N GLY A 450 -4.21 1.33 13.58
CA GLY A 450 -3.44 1.03 12.38
C GLY A 450 -4.29 0.47 11.26
N ILE A 451 -3.66 0.24 10.12
CA ILE A 451 -4.32 -0.36 8.96
C ILE A 451 -3.42 -1.36 8.24
N PHE A 452 -4.04 -2.40 7.69
CA PHE A 452 -3.50 -3.10 6.53
C PHE A 452 -4.56 -3.36 5.46
N ILE A 453 -4.08 -3.39 4.22
CA ILE A 453 -4.70 -4.05 3.07
C ILE A 453 -3.85 -5.30 2.78
N ALA A 454 -4.35 -6.48 3.13
CA ALA A 454 -3.59 -7.72 3.03
C ALA A 454 -3.66 -8.27 1.61
N HIS A 455 -2.50 -8.61 1.04
CA HIS A 455 -2.37 -9.45 -0.14
C HIS A 455 -2.28 -10.90 0.33
N THR A 456 -3.35 -11.65 0.11
CA THR A 456 -3.53 -13.00 0.64
C THR A 456 -3.69 -14.05 -0.45
N TYR A 457 -3.37 -15.29 -0.08
CA TYR A 457 -3.73 -16.48 -0.83
C TYR A 457 -4.36 -17.46 0.16
N PHE A 458 -5.64 -17.26 0.49
CA PHE A 458 -6.35 -18.12 1.44
C PHE A 458 -6.31 -19.59 1.02
N SER A 459 -6.43 -19.85 -0.29
CA SER A 459 -6.38 -21.21 -0.85
C SER A 459 -4.97 -21.75 -1.13
N ALA A 460 -3.90 -21.02 -0.78
CA ALA A 460 -2.54 -21.47 -1.08
C ALA A 460 -2.30 -22.90 -0.59
N ASN A 461 -1.80 -23.77 -1.47
CA ASN A 461 -1.51 -25.17 -1.15
C ASN A 461 -0.02 -25.52 -1.21
N ALA A 462 0.84 -24.54 -1.51
CA ALA A 462 2.26 -24.81 -1.71
C ALA A 462 2.96 -25.19 -0.39
N LYS A 463 3.65 -26.33 -0.39
CA LYS A 463 4.30 -26.93 0.80
C LYS A 463 5.31 -26.03 1.53
N HIS A 464 5.82 -25.01 0.85
CA HIS A 464 6.85 -24.12 1.40
C HIS A 464 6.27 -22.93 2.17
N TYR A 465 4.94 -22.73 2.14
CA TYR A 465 4.27 -21.73 2.94
C TYR A 465 3.87 -22.32 4.30
N SER A 466 4.22 -21.62 5.37
CA SER A 466 3.76 -21.87 6.74
C SER A 466 2.51 -21.05 7.05
N GLY A 467 1.75 -21.48 8.06
CA GLY A 467 0.60 -20.72 8.58
C GLY A 467 -0.52 -20.46 7.58
N LYS A 468 -0.68 -21.31 6.57
CA LYS A 468 -1.75 -21.23 5.56
C LYS A 468 -3.12 -21.43 6.21
N LEU A 469 -4.18 -20.90 5.61
CA LEU A 469 -5.56 -21.13 6.09
C LEU A 469 -5.93 -22.63 6.03
N PHE A 470 -5.49 -23.33 4.98
CA PHE A 470 -5.70 -24.77 4.82
C PHE A 470 -4.42 -25.54 5.15
N VAL A 471 -4.46 -26.40 6.17
CA VAL A 471 -3.33 -27.29 6.52
C VAL A 471 -3.17 -28.36 5.46
N GLN A 472 -4.29 -28.95 5.07
CA GLN A 472 -4.46 -29.92 4.00
C GLN A 472 -5.61 -29.46 3.11
N GLU A 473 -5.78 -30.12 1.97
CA GLU A 473 -6.89 -29.83 1.05
C GLU A 473 -8.22 -29.85 1.81
N ASN A 474 -8.94 -28.72 1.76
CA ASN A 474 -10.25 -28.54 2.38
C ASN A 474 -10.29 -28.69 3.91
N ILE A 475 -9.15 -28.71 4.60
CA ILE A 475 -9.09 -28.77 6.08
C ILE A 475 -8.46 -27.49 6.61
N LEU A 476 -9.27 -26.71 7.33
CA LEU A 476 -8.86 -25.45 7.97
C LEU A 476 -7.81 -25.69 9.06
N ASP A 477 -6.91 -24.72 9.22
CA ASP A 477 -5.92 -24.67 10.29
C ASP A 477 -6.54 -24.16 11.59
N PRO A 478 -6.62 -24.98 12.66
CA PRO A 478 -7.27 -24.57 13.90
C PRO A 478 -6.63 -23.33 14.55
N GLU A 479 -5.31 -23.15 14.39
CA GLU A 479 -4.63 -21.98 14.95
C GLU A 479 -4.99 -20.71 14.17
N VAL A 480 -5.09 -20.80 12.84
CA VAL A 480 -5.54 -19.69 12.00
C VAL A 480 -7.00 -19.36 12.27
N VAL A 481 -7.87 -20.37 12.41
CA VAL A 481 -9.28 -20.17 12.76
C VAL A 481 -9.41 -19.46 14.11
N CYS A 482 -8.68 -19.88 15.14
CA CYS A 482 -8.67 -19.22 16.45
C CYS A 482 -8.20 -17.76 16.37
N ASN A 483 -7.23 -17.45 15.51
CA ASN A 483 -6.81 -16.07 15.26
C ASN A 483 -7.89 -15.24 14.53
N LEU A 484 -8.59 -15.84 13.57
CA LEU A 484 -9.70 -15.19 12.86
C LEU A 484 -10.92 -14.99 13.77
N GLU A 485 -11.23 -15.93 14.67
CA GLU A 485 -12.23 -15.78 15.72
C GLU A 485 -11.90 -14.58 16.62
N TYR A 486 -10.63 -14.48 17.07
CA TYR A 486 -10.21 -13.33 17.85
C TYR A 486 -10.31 -12.01 17.07
N LEU A 487 -9.98 -12.00 15.78
CA LEU A 487 -10.19 -10.84 14.92
C LEU A 487 -11.69 -10.48 14.82
N SER A 488 -12.55 -11.48 14.61
CA SER A 488 -14.00 -11.33 14.55
C SER A 488 -14.55 -10.72 15.83
N ASP A 489 -14.10 -11.18 17.01
CA ASP A 489 -14.49 -10.58 18.29
C ASP A 489 -14.15 -9.08 18.34
N LYS A 490 -12.97 -8.69 17.84
CA LYS A 490 -12.54 -7.28 17.82
C LYS A 490 -13.30 -6.43 16.79
N ILE A 491 -13.78 -7.04 15.71
CA ILE A 491 -14.69 -6.39 14.76
C ILE A 491 -16.05 -6.16 15.43
N HIS A 492 -16.61 -7.17 16.10
CA HIS A 492 -17.90 -7.07 16.81
C HIS A 492 -17.85 -6.07 17.99
N GLU A 493 -16.71 -5.98 18.68
CA GLU A 493 -16.46 -4.98 19.74
C GLU A 493 -16.27 -3.55 19.19
N ASN A 494 -16.37 -3.32 17.88
CA ASN A 494 -16.08 -2.04 17.22
C ASN A 494 -14.66 -1.51 17.54
N LYS A 495 -13.68 -2.40 17.69
CA LYS A 495 -12.26 -2.02 17.81
C LYS A 495 -11.54 -2.03 16.46
N ILE A 496 -12.08 -2.78 15.51
CA ILE A 496 -11.58 -2.90 14.14
C ILE A 496 -12.76 -2.70 13.19
N TRP A 497 -12.57 -1.82 12.21
CA TRP A 497 -13.43 -1.77 11.04
C TRP A 497 -12.89 -2.69 9.96
N ASN A 498 -13.72 -3.61 9.47
CA ASN A 498 -13.38 -4.52 8.39
C ASN A 498 -14.21 -4.22 7.14
N PRO A 499 -13.77 -3.25 6.31
CA PRO A 499 -14.41 -2.96 5.03
C PRO A 499 -13.95 -3.90 3.92
N THR A 500 -14.73 -3.94 2.83
CA THR A 500 -14.18 -4.33 1.52
C THR A 500 -13.25 -3.22 0.98
N LEU A 501 -12.46 -3.50 -0.06
CA LEU A 501 -11.54 -2.51 -0.61
C LEU A 501 -12.29 -1.29 -1.18
N SER A 502 -13.37 -1.50 -1.93
CA SER A 502 -14.17 -0.39 -2.46
C SER A 502 -14.85 0.42 -1.35
N GLU A 503 -15.32 -0.21 -0.27
CA GLU A 503 -15.87 0.50 0.90
C GLU A 503 -14.81 1.41 1.56
N LEU A 504 -13.57 0.92 1.67
CA LEU A 504 -12.44 1.68 2.21
C LEU A 504 -12.09 2.87 1.30
N VAL A 505 -11.91 2.63 0.00
CA VAL A 505 -11.58 3.66 -1.00
C VAL A 505 -12.65 4.75 -1.02
N ASN A 506 -13.93 4.37 -1.01
CA ASN A 506 -15.05 5.30 -1.01
C ASN A 506 -15.07 6.17 0.25
N TYR A 507 -14.86 5.58 1.43
CA TYR A 507 -14.75 6.36 2.68
C TYR A 507 -13.54 7.31 2.64
N TRP A 508 -12.39 6.85 2.18
CA TRP A 508 -11.16 7.63 2.12
C TRP A 508 -11.16 8.75 1.07
N SER A 509 -12.02 8.66 0.04
CA SER A 509 -12.21 9.77 -0.91
C SER A 509 -12.65 11.08 -0.24
N ASN A 510 -13.19 11.03 0.99
CA ASN A 510 -13.53 12.22 1.75
C ASN A 510 -12.30 12.97 2.30
N PHE A 511 -11.14 12.31 2.49
CA PHE A 511 -9.90 12.99 2.90
C PHE A 511 -9.44 13.99 1.84
N GLU A 512 -9.58 13.63 0.55
CA GLU A 512 -9.20 14.44 -0.61
C GLU A 512 -10.09 15.68 -0.77
N LYS A 513 -11.31 15.63 -0.23
CA LYS A 513 -12.28 16.72 -0.33
C LYS A 513 -12.24 17.64 0.88
N THR A 514 -11.73 17.19 2.01
CA THR A 514 -11.85 17.91 3.29
C THR A 514 -10.99 19.19 3.30
N ILE A 515 -11.64 20.32 3.58
CA ILE A 515 -10.99 21.63 3.71
C ILE A 515 -11.27 22.19 5.11
N ILE A 516 -10.21 22.61 5.77
CA ILE A 516 -10.24 23.29 7.05
C ILE A 516 -9.86 24.75 6.86
N ASP A 517 -10.50 25.66 7.58
CA ASP A 517 -10.08 27.05 7.69
C ASP A 517 -10.09 27.49 9.16
N VAL A 518 -9.76 28.76 9.40
CA VAL A 518 -9.81 29.38 10.73
C VAL A 518 -10.69 30.62 10.74
N ASP A 519 -11.41 30.83 11.83
CA ASP A 519 -12.16 32.06 12.07
C ASP A 519 -11.26 33.21 12.57
N SER A 520 -11.85 34.36 12.88
CA SER A 520 -11.13 35.53 13.41
C SER A 520 -10.49 35.30 14.79
N ASN A 521 -10.88 34.23 15.50
CA ASN A 521 -10.37 33.85 16.81
C ASN A 521 -9.30 32.76 16.75
N GLY A 522 -8.98 32.25 15.54
CA GLY A 522 -8.07 31.12 15.35
C GLY A 522 -8.69 29.77 15.72
N GLU A 523 -10.01 29.68 15.77
CA GLU A 523 -10.75 28.42 15.91
C GLU A 523 -10.96 27.76 14.55
N ILE A 524 -10.87 26.44 14.51
CA ILE A 524 -11.01 25.66 13.28
C ILE A 524 -12.47 25.63 12.81
N VAL A 525 -12.67 25.90 11.52
CA VAL A 525 -13.94 25.76 10.81
C VAL A 525 -13.78 24.73 9.68
N LEU A 526 -14.72 23.77 9.59
CA LEU A 526 -14.82 22.88 8.43
C LEU A 526 -15.56 23.60 7.32
N VAL A 527 -14.86 23.89 6.21
CA VAL A 527 -15.42 24.64 5.08
C VAL A 527 -16.46 23.81 4.33
N ASN A 528 -16.30 22.48 4.33
CA ASN A 528 -17.26 21.56 3.76
C ASN A 528 -17.65 20.45 4.73
N LYS A 529 -18.86 19.93 4.56
CA LYS A 529 -19.30 18.72 5.28
C LYS A 529 -18.48 17.53 4.79
N SER A 530 -17.57 17.03 5.62
CA SER A 530 -16.94 15.73 5.40
C SER A 530 -17.75 14.66 6.13
N ASN A 531 -17.83 13.46 5.54
CA ASN A 531 -18.36 12.27 6.22
C ASN A 531 -17.30 11.61 7.11
N LEU A 532 -16.19 12.30 7.38
CA LEU A 532 -15.12 11.79 8.23
C LEU A 532 -15.46 12.07 9.69
N ILE A 533 -15.25 11.07 10.54
CA ILE A 533 -15.24 11.29 11.98
C ILE A 533 -14.12 12.28 12.32
N CYS A 534 -14.41 13.30 13.12
CA CYS A 534 -13.42 14.28 13.56
C CYS A 534 -13.51 14.55 15.06
N ARG A 535 -12.38 14.86 15.69
CA ARG A 535 -12.32 15.33 17.08
C ARG A 535 -11.25 16.41 17.26
N ILE A 536 -11.39 17.19 18.33
CA ILE A 536 -10.35 18.12 18.79
C ILE A 536 -9.21 17.30 19.41
N ILE A 537 -7.97 17.69 19.11
CA ILE A 537 -6.77 17.13 19.73
C ILE A 537 -6.58 17.81 21.09
N ASN A 538 -6.49 17.00 22.14
CA ASN A 538 -6.20 17.45 23.50
C ASN A 538 -4.70 17.55 23.77
#